data_AF-A0A183N889-F1
#
_entry.id   AF-A0A183N889-F1
#
_cell.length_a   1.000
_cell.length_b   1.000
_cell.length_c   1.000
_cell.angle_alpha   90.00
_cell.angle_beta   90.00
_cell.angle_gamma   90.00
#
_symmetry.space_group_name_H-M   'P 1'
#
loop_
_entity.id
_entity.type
_entity.pdbx_description
1 polymer ?
#
loop_
_entity_poly.entity_id
_entity_poly.type
_entity_poly.pdbx_seq_one_letter_code
_entity_poly.pdbx_strand_id
1 'polypeptide(L)'
;MEIKTASVAAVSASIGLSIHKRKTKILKFKAENSNPIALDGETLEDVVSFTYLGSIIDEQGGSDADVKARIGKARVAFLQLKNIWN
;
A
#
# COMPACT_ATOMS: atom_id res chain seq x y z
N MET A 1 -13.07 -10.02 -6.23
CA MET A 1 -11.71 -9.44 -6.39
C MET A 1 -10.93 -10.17 -7.47
N GLU A 2 -10.83 -11.50 -7.42
CA GLU A 2 -10.07 -12.30 -8.40
C GLU A 2 -10.41 -12.01 -9.88
N ILE A 3 -11.70 -11.92 -10.24
CA ILE A 3 -12.14 -11.60 -11.61
C ILE A 3 -11.53 -10.28 -12.11
N LYS A 4 -11.46 -9.26 -11.23
CA LYS A 4 -10.88 -7.96 -11.57
C LYS A 4 -9.36 -8.05 -11.72
N THR A 5 -8.70 -8.79 -10.82
CA THR A 5 -7.25 -9.03 -10.89
C THR A 5 -6.86 -9.73 -12.20
N ALA A 6 -7.60 -10.77 -12.60
CA ALA A 6 -7.38 -11.48 -13.85
C ALA A 6 -7.61 -10.58 -15.08
N SER A 7 -8.65 -9.75 -15.05
CA SER A 7 -8.90 -8.78 -16.12
C SER A 7 -7.77 -7.74 -16.26
N VAL A 8 -7.28 -7.19 -15.15
CA VAL A 8 -6.16 -6.24 -15.16
C VAL A 8 -4.88 -6.91 -15.67
N ALA A 9 -4.63 -8.17 -15.28
CA ALA A 9 -3.49 -8.93 -15.80
C ALA A 9 -3.57 -9.13 -17.32
N ALA A 10 -4.73 -9.53 -17.84
CA ALA A 10 -4.94 -9.73 -19.27
C ALA A 10 -4.79 -8.43 -20.09
N VAL A 11 -5.35 -7.32 -19.61
CA VAL A 11 -5.23 -6.01 -20.28
C VAL A 11 -3.79 -5.48 -20.21
N SER A 12 -3.08 -5.72 -19.11
CA SER A 12 -1.66 -5.36 -19.02
C SER A 12 -0.83 -6.14 -20.03
N ALA A 13 -1.08 -7.45 -20.15
CA ALA A 13 -0.37 -8.32 -21.09
C ALA A 13 -0.61 -7.92 -22.56
N SER A 14 -1.82 -7.47 -22.92
CA SER A 14 -2.13 -7.07 -24.30
C SER A 14 -1.34 -5.84 -24.78
N ILE A 15 -0.84 -5.02 -23.83
CA ILE A 15 0.03 -3.87 -24.12
C ILE A 15 1.51 -4.15 -23.76
N GLY A 16 1.88 -5.41 -23.54
CA GLY A 16 3.27 -5.82 -23.25
C GLY A 16 3.74 -5.54 -21.82
N LEU A 17 2.83 -5.27 -20.88
CA LEU A 17 3.15 -5.11 -19.47
C LEU A 17 2.90 -6.40 -18.68
N SER A 18 3.74 -6.65 -17.67
CA SER A 18 3.61 -7.79 -16.76
C SER A 18 3.42 -7.33 -15.32
N ILE A 19 2.48 -7.93 -14.59
CA ILE A 19 2.31 -7.65 -13.17
C ILE A 19 3.41 -8.36 -12.37
N HIS A 20 4.17 -7.60 -11.60
CA HIS A 20 5.26 -8.13 -10.80
C HIS A 20 4.74 -8.76 -9.50
N LYS A 21 4.44 -10.06 -9.53
CA LYS A 21 3.84 -10.83 -8.43
C LYS A 21 4.43 -10.53 -7.04
N ARG A 22 5.76 -10.55 -6.89
CA ARG A 22 6.42 -10.31 -5.59
C ARG A 22 6.29 -8.88 -5.05
N LYS A 23 5.99 -7.89 -5.91
CA LYS A 23 5.82 -6.49 -5.50
C LYS A 23 4.34 -6.17 -5.28
N THR A 24 3.45 -6.96 -5.85
CA THR A 24 2.01 -6.81 -5.68
C THR A 24 1.61 -7.40 -4.35
N LYS A 25 0.98 -6.57 -3.52
CA LYS A 25 0.43 -6.93 -2.21
C LYS A 25 -1.05 -6.59 -2.19
N ILE A 26 -1.82 -7.28 -1.36
CA ILE A 26 -3.25 -7.04 -1.16
C ILE A 26 -3.44 -6.28 0.15
N LEU A 27 -4.05 -5.10 0.07
CA LEU A 27 -4.57 -4.39 1.24
C LEU A 27 -6.09 -4.58 1.28
N LYS A 28 -6.62 -5.04 2.41
CA LYS A 28 -8.06 -5.21 2.62
C LYS A 28 -8.60 -3.99 3.36
N PHE A 29 -9.50 -3.25 2.73
CA PHE A 29 -10.15 -2.10 3.35
C PHE A 29 -11.53 -2.48 3.87
N LYS A 30 -11.75 -2.37 5.19
CA LYS A 30 -13.05 -2.61 5.86
C LYS A 30 -13.76 -3.92 5.48
N ALA A 31 -13.03 -4.91 4.99
CA ALA A 31 -13.59 -6.18 4.53
C ALA A 31 -13.27 -7.28 5.54
N GLU A 32 -14.29 -8.03 5.97
CA GLU A 32 -14.08 -9.25 6.73
C GLU A 32 -13.47 -10.31 5.81
N ASN A 33 -12.36 -10.90 6.26
CA ASN A 33 -11.64 -12.06 5.70
C ASN A 33 -12.13 -12.56 4.33
N SER A 34 -11.64 -11.92 3.26
CA SER A 34 -11.85 -12.40 1.89
C SER A 34 -10.88 -13.53 1.55
N ASN A 35 -11.33 -14.44 0.66
CA ASN A 35 -10.49 -15.49 0.07
C ASN A 35 -9.14 -14.93 -0.42
N PRO A 36 -8.04 -15.69 -0.28
CA PRO A 36 -6.75 -15.34 -0.86
C PRO A 36 -6.89 -15.05 -2.35
N ILE A 37 -6.13 -14.07 -2.85
CA ILE A 37 -6.11 -13.73 -4.27
C ILE A 37 -4.85 -14.34 -4.88
N ALA A 38 -5.01 -15.21 -5.87
CA ALA A 38 -3.90 -15.75 -6.62
C ALA A 38 -3.66 -14.97 -7.93
N LEU A 39 -2.40 -14.83 -8.31
CA LEU A 39 -1.96 -14.35 -9.61
C LEU A 39 -1.06 -15.41 -10.24
N ASP A 40 -1.51 -15.99 -11.36
CA ASP A 40 -0.83 -17.09 -12.07
C ASP A 40 -0.43 -18.24 -11.12
N GLY A 41 -1.33 -18.63 -10.22
CA GLY A 41 -1.13 -19.71 -9.24
C GLY A 41 -0.33 -19.34 -7.99
N GLU A 42 0.20 -18.12 -7.88
CA GLU A 42 0.87 -17.63 -6.67
C GLU A 42 -0.08 -16.77 -5.83
N THR A 43 -0.27 -17.11 -4.56
CA THR A 43 -1.05 -16.30 -3.62
C THR A 43 -0.32 -15.00 -3.29
N LEU A 44 -0.99 -13.86 -3.46
CA LEU A 44 -0.43 -12.56 -3.13
C LEU A 44 -0.42 -12.33 -1.62
N GLU A 45 0.60 -11.62 -1.13
CA GLU A 45 0.74 -11.29 0.29
C GLU A 45 -0.31 -10.28 0.73
N ASP A 46 -1.02 -10.58 1.82
CA ASP A 46 -1.89 -9.62 2.50
C ASP A 46 -1.06 -8.70 3.41
N VAL A 47 -1.28 -7.40 3.31
CA VAL A 47 -0.65 -6.38 4.17
C VAL A 47 -1.69 -5.52 4.86
N VAL A 48 -1.34 -5.03 6.05
CA VAL A 48 -2.17 -4.13 6.87
C VAL A 48 -1.99 -2.66 6.50
N SER A 49 -0.87 -2.31 5.86
CA SER A 49 -0.63 -0.97 5.32
C SER A 49 0.41 -0.99 4.21
N PHE A 50 0.41 0.03 3.36
CA PHE A 50 1.47 0.30 2.39
C PHE A 50 1.65 1.80 2.17
N THR A 51 2.80 2.20 1.64
CA THR A 51 3.06 3.58 1.25
C THR A 51 2.80 3.76 -0.24
N TYR A 52 1.92 4.68 -0.59
CA TYR A 52 1.62 5.07 -1.97
C TYR A 52 1.87 6.55 -2.17
N LEU A 53 2.80 6.88 -3.07
CA LEU A 53 3.18 8.27 -3.38
C LEU A 53 3.49 9.12 -2.13
N GLY A 54 4.09 8.49 -1.11
CA GLY A 54 4.47 9.14 0.14
C GLY A 54 3.38 9.19 1.21
N SER A 55 2.15 8.78 0.90
CA SER A 55 1.06 8.64 1.87
C SER A 55 0.95 7.20 2.39
N ILE A 56 0.66 7.04 3.67
CA ILE A 56 0.32 5.74 4.26
C ILE A 56 -1.14 5.43 3.99
N ILE A 57 -1.40 4.26 3.42
CA ILE A 57 -2.74 3.70 3.24
C ILE A 57 -2.80 2.43 4.10
N ASP A 58 -3.74 2.38 5.03
CA ASP A 58 -3.95 1.24 5.93
C ASP A 58 -5.32 0.59 5.70
N GLU A 59 -5.54 -0.54 6.36
CA GLU A 59 -6.78 -1.32 6.27
C GLU A 59 -8.02 -0.57 6.80
N GLN A 60 -7.80 0.41 7.70
CA GLN A 60 -8.84 1.30 8.20
C GLN A 60 -9.27 2.30 7.11
N GLY A 61 -8.35 2.58 6.17
CA GLY A 61 -8.37 3.53 5.05
C GLY A 61 -8.86 4.92 5.43
N GLY A 62 -8.60 5.29 6.68
CA GLY A 62 -8.57 6.68 7.10
C GLY A 62 -7.20 7.29 6.83
N SER A 63 -7.06 8.58 7.13
CA SER A 63 -5.77 9.28 7.05
C SER A 63 -5.02 9.29 8.38
N ASP A 64 -5.54 8.66 9.44
CA ASP A 64 -4.99 8.76 10.80
C ASP A 64 -3.53 8.33 10.86
N ALA A 65 -3.20 7.16 10.31
CA ALA A 65 -1.82 6.66 10.27
C ALA A 65 -0.88 7.60 9.50
N ASP A 66 -1.34 8.12 8.35
CA ASP A 66 -0.55 9.05 7.53
C ASP A 66 -0.32 10.38 8.25
N VAL A 67 -1.38 10.98 8.82
CA VAL A 67 -1.31 12.24 9.57
C VAL A 67 -0.39 12.09 10.77
N LYS A 68 -0.53 11.01 11.53
CA LYS A 68 0.33 10.71 12.68
C LYS A 68 1.79 10.57 12.26
N ALA A 69 2.07 9.88 11.16
CA ALA A 69 3.43 9.75 10.63
C ALA A 69 4.01 11.09 10.18
N ARG A 70 3.24 11.94 9.49
CA ARG A 70 3.67 13.28 9.07
C ARG A 70 3.94 14.20 10.25
N ILE A 71 3.09 14.20 11.27
CA ILE A 71 3.31 14.95 12.51
C ILE A 71 4.60 14.48 13.20
N GLY A 72 4.84 13.17 13.26
CA GLY A 72 6.07 12.61 13.81
C GLY A 72 7.32 13.12 13.08
N LYS A 73 7.32 13.07 11.75
CA LYS A 73 8.42 13.59 10.92
C LYS A 73 8.66 15.08 11.16
N ALA A 74 7.60 15.89 11.18
CA ALA A 74 7.70 17.32 11.43
C ALA A 74 8.29 17.60 12.83
N ARG A 75 7.81 16.92 13.87
CA ARG A 75 8.34 17.06 15.24
C ARG A 75 9.84 16.77 15.30
N VAL A 76 10.30 15.70 14.66
CA VAL A 76 11.72 15.36 14.59
C VAL A 76 12.52 16.45 13.89
N ALA A 77 12.05 16.94 12.74
CA ALA A 77 12.71 18.01 12.00
C ALA A 77 12.81 19.31 12.84
N PHE A 78 11.74 19.70 13.55
CA PHE A 78 11.75 20.86 14.42
C PHE A 78 12.72 20.71 15.60
N LEU A 79 12.81 19.53 16.20
CA LEU A 79 13.77 19.27 17.27
C LEU A 79 15.22 19.36 16.78
N GLN A 80 15.52 18.85 15.59
CA GLN A 80 16.84 18.99 14.97
C GLN A 80 17.16 20.46 14.67
N LEU A 81 16.17 21.20 14.17
CA LEU A 81 16.32 22.61 13.85
C LEU A 81 16.66 23.43 15.11
N LYS A 82 16.06 23.15 16.26
CA LYS A 82 16.37 23.83 17.53
C LYS A 82 17.86 23.76 17.91
N ASN A 83 18.57 22.69 17.55
CA ASN A 83 20.00 22.57 17.80
C ASN A 83 20.87 23.46 16.89
N ILE A 84 20.30 24.03 15.82
CA ILE A 84 20.99 24.91 14.87
C ILE A 84 20.76 26.38 15.20
N TRP A 85 19.55 26.74 15.69
CA TRP A 85 19.18 28.13 15.99
C TRP A 85 19.45 28.55 17.44
N ASN A 86 19.77 27.62 18.33
CA ASN A 86 20.37 27.91 19.64
C ASN A 86 21.87 28.07 19.49
#